data_AF-A0A7L0HBW6-F1
#
_entry.id   AF-A0A7L0HBW6-F1
#
_cell.length_a   1.000
_cell.length_b   1.000
_cell.length_c   1.000
_cell.angle_alpha   90.00
_cell.angle_beta   90.00
_cell.angle_gamma   90.00
#
_symmetry.space_group_name_H-M   'P 1'
#
loop_
_entity.id
_entity.type
_entity.pdbx_description
1 polymer ?
#
loop_
_entity_poly.entity_id
_entity_poly.type
_entity_poly.pdbx_seq_one_letter_code
_entity_poly.pdbx_strand_id
1 'polypeptide(L)'
;GMIWSECKEIWSQGPKEYLFELWNMLDFGMLAIFAASFIARFMAFWHASRAQSFVDANMKDLTSPTLEPNIKYYTLARINWDPSDPQIISEGLYAIAVVLSFSRIAYILPANESFGPLQISLGRTVKDIFKFMVIFIMVFVAFMIGMFNLYSYYLGAKQNEAFTTVEESFKTLFWAIFGLSEVKSVVINYKHKFIENIGYVLYGVYNVTMVIVLLNMLIAMINSSFQEIE
;
A
#
# COMPACT_ATOMS: atom_id res chain seq x y z
N GLY A 1 25.12 -13.40 3.76
CA GLY A 1 23.78 -13.13 3.20
C GLY A 1 23.62 -11.64 2.96
N MET A 2 22.60 -11.24 2.19
CA MET A 2 22.39 -9.84 1.79
C MET A 2 22.26 -8.87 2.98
N ILE A 3 21.59 -9.28 4.06
CA ILE A 3 21.48 -8.48 5.29
C ILE A 3 22.88 -8.17 5.87
N TRP A 4 23.80 -9.13 5.84
CA TRP A 4 25.14 -8.94 6.38
C TRP A 4 26.01 -8.02 5.50
N SER A 5 25.81 -8.03 4.18
CA SER A 5 26.50 -7.08 3.30
C SER A 5 26.01 -5.65 3.56
N GLU A 6 24.70 -5.44 3.68
CA GLU A 6 24.14 -4.12 4.04
C GLU A 6 24.65 -3.63 5.40
N CYS A 7 24.69 -4.49 6.42
CA CYS A 7 25.22 -4.09 7.73
C CYS A 7 26.68 -3.62 7.65
N LYS A 8 27.50 -4.28 6.83
CA LYS A 8 28.89 -3.87 6.61
C LYS A 8 28.97 -2.54 5.86
N GLU A 9 28.12 -2.36 4.87
CA GLU A 9 28.06 -1.14 4.09
C GLU A 9 27.69 0.07 4.95
N ILE A 10 26.62 -0.04 5.74
CA ILE A 10 26.20 0.97 6.73
C ILE A 10 27.32 1.29 7.71
N TRP A 11 28.05 0.28 8.17
CA TRP A 11 29.18 0.47 9.10
C TRP A 11 30.35 1.22 8.45
N SER A 12 30.62 0.97 7.17
CA SER A 12 31.72 1.59 6.44
C SER A 12 31.44 3.02 5.95
N GLN A 13 30.26 3.27 5.38
CA GLN A 13 29.84 4.58 4.86
C GLN A 13 29.31 5.51 5.96
N GLY A 14 28.81 4.92 7.04
CA GLY A 14 28.14 5.63 8.11
C GLY A 14 26.67 5.97 7.78
N PRO A 15 25.83 6.25 8.80
CA PRO A 15 24.38 6.35 8.63
C PRO A 15 23.92 7.52 7.75
N LYS A 16 24.70 8.61 7.70
CA LYS A 16 24.32 9.81 6.94
C LYS A 16 24.40 9.54 5.44
N GLU A 17 25.54 9.04 4.97
CA GLU A 17 25.77 8.75 3.55
C GLU A 17 24.80 7.67 3.06
N TYR A 18 24.58 6.63 3.85
CA TYR A 18 23.64 5.56 3.53
C TYR A 18 22.20 6.06 3.31
N LEU A 19 21.71 6.97 4.16
CA LEU A 19 20.34 7.51 4.05
C LEU A 19 20.15 8.55 2.93
N PHE A 20 21.23 9.11 2.38
CA PHE A 20 21.15 10.02 1.24
C PHE A 20 20.80 9.28 -0.07
N GLU A 21 21.16 8.00 -0.17
CA GLU A 21 20.86 7.17 -1.32
C GLU A 21 19.51 6.44 -1.15
N LEU A 22 18.48 6.92 -1.86
CA LEU A 22 17.12 6.35 -1.83
C LEU A 22 17.08 4.85 -2.19
N TRP A 23 18.02 4.40 -3.01
CA TRP A 23 18.15 3.00 -3.40
C TRP A 23 18.59 2.12 -2.23
N ASN A 24 19.52 2.59 -1.40
CA ASN A 24 19.98 1.86 -0.21
C ASN A 24 18.86 1.76 0.83
N MET A 25 18.05 2.83 0.97
CA MET A 25 16.83 2.78 1.79
C MET A 25 15.82 1.74 1.30
N LEU A 26 15.64 1.62 -0.03
CA LEU A 26 14.75 0.63 -0.62
C LEU A 26 15.27 -0.80 -0.32
N ASP A 27 16.55 -1.05 -0.56
CA ASP A 27 17.17 -2.37 -0.33
C ASP A 27 17.13 -2.77 1.15
N PHE A 28 17.45 -1.86 2.06
CA PHE A 28 17.28 -2.07 3.49
C PHE A 28 15.84 -2.39 3.87
N GLY A 29 14.88 -1.59 3.38
CA GLY A 29 13.46 -1.76 3.65
C GLY A 29 12.94 -3.11 3.17
N MET A 30 13.31 -3.53 1.97
CA MET A 30 12.95 -4.84 1.41
C MET A 30 13.50 -5.99 2.27
N LEU A 31 14.76 -5.92 2.69
CA LEU A 31 15.36 -6.93 3.56
C LEU A 31 14.71 -6.97 4.95
N ALA A 32 14.36 -5.81 5.51
CA ALA A 32 13.64 -5.71 6.78
C ALA A 32 12.24 -6.35 6.70
N ILE A 33 11.51 -6.13 5.60
CA ILE A 33 10.19 -6.76 5.37
C ILE A 33 10.33 -8.29 5.23
N PHE A 34 11.34 -8.78 4.51
CA PHE A 34 11.63 -10.22 4.47
C PHE A 34 11.89 -10.79 5.87
N ALA A 35 12.76 -10.14 6.65
CA ALA A 35 13.07 -10.57 8.00
C ALA A 35 11.81 -10.59 8.89
N ALA A 36 10.98 -9.54 8.84
CA ALA A 36 9.74 -9.45 9.59
C ALA A 36 8.75 -10.57 9.21
N SER A 37 8.62 -10.87 7.91
CA SER A 37 7.80 -11.99 7.42
C SER A 37 8.29 -13.33 7.98
N PHE A 38 9.59 -13.63 7.90
CA PHE A 38 10.14 -14.88 8.43
C PHE A 38 10.00 -15.00 9.95
N ILE A 39 10.15 -13.89 10.69
CA ILE A 39 9.92 -13.87 12.15
C ILE A 39 8.45 -14.20 12.46
N ALA A 40 7.50 -13.56 11.77
CA ALA A 40 6.06 -13.83 11.96
C ALA A 40 5.71 -15.29 11.64
N ARG A 41 6.28 -15.85 10.56
CA ARG A 41 6.12 -17.26 10.20
C ARG A 41 6.73 -18.21 11.23
N PHE A 42 7.90 -17.87 11.76
CA PHE A 42 8.54 -18.64 12.82
C PHE A 42 7.70 -18.63 14.09
N MET A 43 7.13 -17.49 14.47
CA MET A 43 6.21 -17.39 15.60
C MET A 43 4.97 -18.27 15.39
N ALA A 44 4.34 -18.22 14.21
CA ALA A 44 3.20 -19.09 13.88
C ALA A 44 3.56 -20.58 14.03
N PHE A 45 4.72 -20.99 13.49
CA PHE A 45 5.22 -22.36 13.60
C PHE A 45 5.50 -22.76 15.05
N TRP A 46 6.14 -21.89 15.83
CA TRP A 46 6.45 -22.14 17.25
C TRP A 46 5.20 -22.36 18.08
N HIS A 47 4.19 -21.52 17.88
CA HIS A 47 2.90 -21.64 18.55
C HIS A 47 2.17 -22.94 18.20
N ALA A 48 2.13 -23.30 16.92
CA ALA A 48 1.54 -24.57 16.46
C ALA A 48 2.32 -25.79 17.00
N SER A 49 3.66 -25.74 16.99
CA SER A 49 4.50 -26.82 17.52
C SER A 49 4.29 -27.02 19.03
N ARG A 50 4.17 -25.93 19.80
CA ARG A 50 3.85 -25.98 21.22
C ARG A 50 2.48 -26.60 21.48
N ALA A 51 1.48 -26.24 20.67
CA ALA A 51 0.13 -26.81 20.77
C ALA A 51 0.15 -28.33 20.49
N GLN A 52 0.88 -28.76 19.45
CA GLN A 52 1.04 -30.17 19.11
C GLN A 52 1.74 -30.95 20.25
N SER A 53 2.85 -30.43 20.79
CA SER A 53 3.57 -31.09 21.90
C SER A 53 2.72 -31.23 23.16
N PHE A 54 1.82 -30.28 23.44
CA PHE A 54 0.89 -30.39 24.56
C PHE A 54 -0.14 -31.50 24.34
N VAL A 55 -0.69 -31.61 23.12
CA VAL A 55 -1.63 -32.68 22.77
C VAL A 55 -0.96 -34.04 22.87
N ASP A 56 0.25 -34.20 22.30
CA ASP A 56 0.99 -35.46 22.32
C ASP A 56 1.35 -35.92 23.75
N ALA A 57 1.62 -34.98 24.67
CA ALA A 57 1.93 -35.27 26.06
C ALA A 57 0.69 -35.67 26.89
N ASN A 58 -0.46 -35.02 26.63
CA ASN A 58 -1.63 -35.11 27.50
C ASN A 58 -2.77 -35.98 26.96
N MET A 59 -2.78 -36.29 25.65
CA MET A 59 -3.88 -37.01 25.01
C MET A 59 -3.35 -38.23 24.23
N LYS A 60 -3.73 -39.43 24.70
CA LYS A 60 -3.43 -40.71 24.03
C LYS A 60 -4.66 -41.36 23.40
N ASP A 61 -5.87 -40.87 23.70
CA ASP A 61 -7.14 -41.49 23.28
C ASP A 61 -7.94 -40.58 22.35
N LEU A 62 -8.36 -41.12 21.19
CA LEU A 62 -8.83 -40.37 20.01
C LEU A 62 -10.35 -40.19 19.89
N THR A 63 -11.15 -40.60 20.86
CA THR A 63 -12.60 -40.76 20.63
C THR A 63 -13.44 -39.49 20.79
N SER A 64 -12.98 -38.46 21.53
CA SER A 64 -13.38 -37.04 21.40
C SER A 64 -13.01 -36.24 22.67
N PRO A 65 -11.77 -35.74 22.81
CA PRO A 65 -11.44 -34.84 23.90
C PRO A 65 -12.01 -33.44 23.61
N THR A 66 -12.69 -32.84 24.58
CA THR A 66 -12.97 -31.40 24.57
C THR A 66 -11.63 -30.67 24.78
N LEU A 67 -11.01 -30.26 23.66
CA LEU A 67 -9.76 -29.48 23.66
C LEU A 67 -10.00 -28.11 24.29
N GLU A 68 -9.00 -27.63 25.02
CA GLU A 68 -8.99 -26.26 25.52
C GLU A 68 -9.12 -25.27 24.34
N PRO A 69 -9.91 -24.17 24.47
CA PRO A 69 -10.16 -23.25 23.37
C PRO A 69 -8.90 -22.75 22.65
N ASN A 70 -7.83 -22.51 23.40
CA ASN A 70 -6.53 -22.04 22.88
C ASN A 70 -5.84 -23.07 21.96
N ILE A 71 -6.04 -24.37 22.20
CA ILE A 71 -5.46 -25.45 21.41
C ILE A 71 -6.38 -25.78 20.23
N LYS A 72 -7.69 -25.71 20.45
CA LYS A 72 -8.69 -25.90 19.40
C LYS A 72 -8.50 -24.94 18.23
N TYR A 73 -8.01 -23.72 18.49
CA TYR A 73 -7.69 -22.73 17.45
C TYR A 73 -6.82 -23.31 16.31
N TYR A 74 -5.77 -24.07 16.62
CA TYR A 74 -4.84 -24.64 15.63
C TYR A 74 -5.44 -25.78 14.79
N THR A 75 -6.67 -26.21 15.09
CA THR A 75 -7.44 -27.17 14.27
C THR A 75 -8.42 -26.49 13.32
N LEU A 76 -8.61 -25.17 13.44
CA LEU A 76 -9.58 -24.41 12.66
C LEU A 76 -9.08 -24.17 11.23
N ALA A 77 -10.04 -24.13 10.29
CA ALA A 77 -9.80 -23.69 8.93
C ALA A 77 -9.62 -22.16 8.85
N ARG A 78 -8.96 -21.69 7.78
CA ARG A 78 -8.59 -20.28 7.54
C ARG A 78 -9.74 -19.27 7.70
N ILE A 79 -10.99 -19.68 7.44
CA ILE A 79 -12.19 -18.83 7.57
C ILE A 79 -12.39 -18.35 9.01
N ASN A 80 -11.98 -19.16 9.98
CA ASN A 80 -12.17 -18.91 11.41
C ASN A 80 -10.87 -18.49 12.12
N TRP A 81 -9.83 -18.13 11.35
CA TRP A 81 -8.60 -17.59 11.93
C TRP A 81 -8.81 -16.16 12.40
N ASP A 82 -8.04 -15.77 13.41
CA ASP A 82 -8.07 -14.39 13.85
C ASP A 82 -7.52 -13.46 12.76
N PRO A 83 -8.12 -12.29 12.49
CA PRO A 83 -7.66 -11.37 11.45
C PRO A 83 -6.20 -10.90 11.62
N SER A 84 -5.69 -10.94 12.85
CA SER A 84 -4.32 -10.57 13.20
C SER A 84 -3.39 -11.78 13.35
N ASP A 85 -3.75 -12.95 12.80
CA ASP A 85 -2.92 -14.15 12.91
C ASP A 85 -1.52 -13.93 12.28
N PRO A 86 -0.43 -14.34 12.98
CA PRO A 86 0.94 -14.14 12.48
C PRO A 86 1.21 -14.77 11.11
N GLN A 87 0.51 -15.86 10.74
CA GLN A 87 0.61 -16.48 9.43
C GLN A 87 0.05 -15.55 8.33
N ILE A 88 -1.09 -14.88 8.58
CA ILE A 88 -1.69 -13.94 7.62
C ILE A 88 -0.78 -12.73 7.44
N ILE A 89 -0.25 -12.18 8.54
CA ILE A 89 0.71 -11.06 8.50
C ILE A 89 1.97 -11.48 7.72
N SER A 90 2.51 -12.67 7.98
CA SER A 90 3.67 -13.21 7.26
C SER A 90 3.41 -13.28 5.75
N GLU A 91 2.25 -13.79 5.32
CA GLU A 91 1.89 -13.93 3.91
C GLU A 91 1.81 -12.56 3.22
N GLY A 92 1.17 -11.58 3.87
CA GLY A 92 1.07 -10.21 3.34
C GLY A 92 2.44 -9.53 3.19
N LEU A 93 3.26 -9.57 4.24
CA LEU A 93 4.61 -9.00 4.21
C LEU A 93 5.50 -9.71 3.18
N TYR A 94 5.40 -11.04 3.07
CA TYR A 94 6.15 -11.80 2.08
C TYR A 94 5.80 -11.39 0.65
N ALA A 95 4.51 -11.22 0.34
CA ALA A 95 4.06 -10.79 -0.98
C ALA A 95 4.62 -9.40 -1.35
N ILE A 96 4.59 -8.46 -0.41
CA ILE A 96 5.17 -7.12 -0.60
C ILE A 96 6.69 -7.22 -0.85
N ALA A 97 7.40 -8.01 -0.04
CA ALA A 97 8.85 -8.19 -0.16
C ALA A 97 9.26 -8.80 -1.52
N VAL A 98 8.48 -9.76 -2.03
CA VAL A 98 8.71 -10.36 -3.35
C VAL A 98 8.60 -9.30 -4.45
N VAL A 99 7.57 -8.46 -4.43
CA VAL A 99 7.42 -7.37 -5.42
C VAL A 99 8.59 -6.39 -5.35
N LEU A 100 8.97 -5.96 -4.14
CA LEU A 100 10.11 -5.07 -3.95
C LEU A 100 11.43 -5.73 -4.39
N SER A 101 11.60 -7.04 -4.23
CA SER A 101 12.83 -7.71 -4.64
C SER A 101 13.13 -7.60 -6.15
N PHE A 102 12.09 -7.48 -6.99
CA PHE A 102 12.26 -7.28 -8.43
C PHE A 102 12.79 -5.89 -8.78
N SER A 103 12.63 -4.87 -7.92
CA SER A 103 13.17 -3.54 -8.21
C SER A 103 14.70 -3.52 -8.27
N ARG A 104 15.38 -4.52 -7.67
CA ARG A 104 16.84 -4.65 -7.72
C ARG A 104 17.40 -4.88 -9.12
N ILE A 105 16.56 -5.25 -10.10
CA ILE A 105 16.99 -5.31 -11.50
C ILE A 105 17.52 -3.96 -11.99
N ALA A 106 17.06 -2.86 -11.38
CA ALA A 106 17.55 -1.51 -11.64
C ALA A 106 19.06 -1.34 -11.35
N TYR A 107 19.69 -2.16 -10.52
CA TYR A 107 21.16 -2.08 -10.33
C TYR A 107 21.95 -2.66 -11.51
N ILE A 108 21.33 -3.53 -12.31
CA ILE A 108 21.99 -4.23 -13.43
C ILE A 108 21.75 -3.52 -14.75
N LEU A 109 20.58 -2.89 -14.90
CA LEU A 109 20.18 -2.17 -16.12
C LEU A 109 21.18 -1.12 -16.64
N PRO A 110 21.95 -0.38 -15.80
CA PRO A 110 22.93 0.59 -16.28
C PRO A 110 24.13 -0.03 -16.99
N ALA A 111 24.38 -1.32 -16.76
CA ALA A 111 25.53 -2.02 -17.37
C ALA A 111 25.34 -2.27 -18.87
N ASN A 112 24.12 -2.15 -19.40
CA ASN A 112 23.85 -2.30 -20.83
C ASN A 112 23.81 -0.94 -21.53
N GLU A 113 24.50 -0.84 -22.68
CA GLU A 113 24.61 0.38 -23.49
C GLU A 113 23.24 0.93 -23.90
N SER A 114 22.29 0.06 -24.22
CA SER A 114 20.94 0.48 -24.64
C SER A 114 20.00 0.85 -23.47
N PHE A 115 20.20 0.27 -22.27
CA PHE A 115 19.28 0.47 -21.14
C PHE A 115 19.76 1.52 -20.12
N GLY A 116 21.07 1.79 -20.05
CA GLY A 116 21.62 2.80 -19.14
C GLY A 116 21.03 4.20 -19.33
N PRO A 117 21.04 4.77 -20.55
CA PRO A 117 20.43 6.08 -20.80
C PRO A 117 18.94 6.14 -20.46
N LEU A 118 18.19 5.06 -20.74
CA LEU A 118 16.76 4.95 -20.46
C LEU A 118 16.48 4.98 -18.95
N GLN A 119 17.30 4.31 -18.14
CA GLN A 119 17.13 4.32 -16.69
C GLN A 119 17.46 5.70 -16.09
N ILE A 120 18.48 6.37 -16.61
CA ILE A 120 18.84 7.72 -16.15
C ILE A 120 17.69 8.69 -16.45
N SER A 121 17.11 8.65 -17.65
CA SER A 121 15.97 9.51 -17.99
C SER A 121 14.74 9.20 -17.14
N LEU A 122 14.43 7.92 -16.89
CA LEU A 122 13.35 7.51 -15.98
C LEU A 122 13.59 8.04 -14.55
N GLY A 123 14.81 7.96 -14.05
CA GLY A 123 15.16 8.49 -12.72
C GLY A 123 14.95 10.00 -12.61
N ARG A 124 15.20 10.76 -13.69
CA ARG A 124 14.96 12.20 -13.73
C ARG A 124 13.47 12.53 -13.77
N THR A 125 12.69 11.85 -14.61
CA THR A 125 11.23 12.07 -14.68
C THR A 125 10.56 11.77 -13.35
N VAL A 126 10.94 10.69 -12.65
CA VAL A 126 10.41 10.38 -11.30
C VAL A 126 10.70 11.51 -10.30
N LYS A 127 11.90 12.09 -10.32
CA LYS A 127 12.23 13.24 -9.45
C LYS A 127 11.39 14.48 -9.79
N ASP A 128 11.11 14.72 -11.06
CA ASP A 128 10.25 15.83 -11.47
C ASP A 128 8.79 15.60 -11.07
N ILE A 129 8.29 14.36 -11.16
CA ILE A 129 6.95 13.97 -10.71
C ILE A 129 6.73 14.38 -9.24
N PHE A 130 7.69 14.14 -8.36
CA PHE A 130 7.57 14.47 -6.94
C PHE A 130 7.38 15.98 -6.67
N LYS A 131 7.92 16.87 -7.51
CA LYS A 131 7.73 18.32 -7.38
C LYS A 131 6.25 18.70 -7.60
N PHE A 132 5.59 18.07 -8.57
CA PHE A 132 4.19 18.32 -8.91
C PHE A 132 3.21 17.58 -7.98
N MET A 133 3.65 16.49 -7.35
CA MET A 133 2.84 15.73 -6.40
C MET A 133 2.36 16.54 -5.19
N VAL A 134 3.09 17.60 -4.79
CA VAL A 134 2.66 18.45 -3.66
C VAL A 134 1.34 19.15 -3.97
N ILE A 135 1.19 19.73 -5.16
CA ILE A 135 -0.04 20.42 -5.58
C ILE A 135 -1.19 19.40 -5.68
N PHE A 136 -0.89 18.23 -6.24
CA PHE A 136 -1.85 17.14 -6.35
C PHE A 136 -2.38 16.71 -4.98
N ILE A 137 -1.51 16.44 -4.00
CA ILE A 137 -1.90 16.03 -2.65
C ILE A 137 -2.75 17.12 -1.98
N MET A 138 -2.38 18.40 -2.14
CA MET A 138 -3.14 19.51 -1.56
C MET A 138 -4.58 19.55 -2.08
N VAL A 139 -4.77 19.46 -3.40
CA VAL A 139 -6.10 19.43 -4.02
C VAL A 139 -6.86 18.17 -3.60
N PHE A 140 -6.21 17.01 -3.64
CA PHE A 140 -6.80 15.73 -3.26
C PHE A 140 -7.35 15.74 -1.83
N VAL A 141 -6.55 16.20 -0.86
CA VAL A 141 -6.95 16.30 0.55
C VAL A 141 -8.09 17.31 0.75
N ALA A 142 -8.07 18.45 0.05
CA ALA A 142 -9.14 19.44 0.12
C ALA A 142 -10.50 18.85 -0.30
N PHE A 143 -10.54 18.12 -1.43
CA PHE A 143 -11.75 17.44 -1.88
C PHE A 143 -12.14 16.27 -0.98
N MET A 144 -11.17 15.50 -0.46
CA MET A 144 -11.43 14.40 0.48
C MET A 144 -12.14 14.90 1.74
N ILE A 145 -11.61 15.94 2.37
CA ILE A 145 -12.22 16.53 3.57
C ILE A 145 -13.58 17.15 3.24
N GLY A 146 -13.70 17.84 2.10
CA GLY A 146 -14.97 18.42 1.66
C GLY A 146 -16.08 17.38 1.46
N MET A 147 -15.76 16.27 0.78
CA MET A 147 -16.70 15.18 0.55
C MET A 147 -17.03 14.42 1.84
N PHE A 148 -16.03 14.16 2.69
CA PHE A 148 -16.24 13.54 4.00
C PHE A 148 -17.18 14.37 4.88
N ASN A 149 -16.94 15.68 4.99
CA ASN A 149 -17.80 16.56 5.79
C ASN A 149 -19.24 16.63 5.25
N LEU A 150 -19.41 16.55 3.93
CA LEU A 150 -20.74 16.55 3.29
C LEU A 150 -21.53 15.25 3.58
N TYR A 151 -20.86 14.10 3.60
CA TYR A 151 -21.51 12.78 3.66
C TYR A 151 -21.40 12.05 5.00
N SER A 152 -20.60 12.53 5.95
CA SER A 152 -20.37 11.90 7.27
C SER A 152 -21.66 11.56 8.03
N TYR A 153 -22.66 12.45 7.99
CA TYR A 153 -23.96 12.26 8.66
C TYR A 153 -24.92 11.30 7.94
N TYR A 154 -24.56 10.82 6.74
CA TYR A 154 -25.39 9.96 5.91
C TYR A 154 -24.97 8.48 5.97
N LEU A 155 -24.25 8.09 7.03
CA LEU A 155 -23.89 6.69 7.28
C LEU A 155 -25.16 5.84 7.47
N GLY A 156 -25.27 4.74 6.72
CA GLY A 156 -26.47 3.89 6.67
C GLY A 156 -27.61 4.40 5.78
N ALA A 157 -27.52 5.63 5.25
CA ALA A 157 -28.52 6.24 4.37
C ALA A 157 -28.16 6.20 2.89
N LYS A 158 -26.98 5.67 2.56
CA LYS A 158 -26.46 5.54 1.20
C LYS A 158 -26.45 4.07 0.77
N GLN A 159 -26.44 3.83 -0.54
CA GLN A 159 -26.31 2.48 -1.10
C GLN A 159 -24.88 1.94 -1.02
N ASN A 160 -23.90 2.84 -0.87
CA ASN A 160 -22.48 2.54 -0.79
C ASN A 160 -21.87 3.32 0.40
N GLU A 161 -20.84 2.77 1.03
CA GLU A 161 -20.11 3.34 2.18
C GLU A 161 -19.20 4.52 1.79
N ALA A 162 -19.07 4.80 0.49
CA ALA A 162 -18.30 5.92 -0.04
C ALA A 162 -18.59 7.26 0.66
N PHE A 163 -17.52 7.97 1.00
CA PHE A 163 -17.51 9.29 1.64
C PHE A 163 -18.03 9.38 3.08
N THR A 164 -18.40 8.26 3.71
CA THR A 164 -18.94 8.27 5.08
C THR A 164 -17.85 8.31 6.15
N THR A 165 -16.70 7.69 5.89
CA THR A 165 -15.50 7.74 6.72
C THR A 165 -14.34 8.37 5.95
N VAL A 166 -13.29 8.80 6.65
CA VAL A 166 -12.09 9.36 6.02
C VAL A 166 -11.40 8.30 5.14
N GLU A 167 -11.33 7.06 5.60
CA GLU A 167 -10.73 5.95 4.84
C GLU A 167 -11.50 5.66 3.56
N GLU A 168 -12.83 5.55 3.62
CA GLU A 168 -13.65 5.30 2.43
C GLU A 168 -13.65 6.51 1.48
N SER A 169 -13.59 7.73 2.01
CA SER A 169 -13.40 8.95 1.19
C SER A 169 -12.09 8.90 0.41
N PHE A 170 -10.99 8.51 1.06
CA PHE A 170 -9.70 8.32 0.42
C PHE A 170 -9.78 7.26 -0.68
N LYS A 171 -10.30 6.07 -0.39
CA LYS A 171 -10.44 4.97 -1.37
C LYS A 171 -11.25 5.41 -2.59
N THR A 172 -12.40 6.04 -2.36
CA THR A 172 -13.31 6.43 -3.44
C THR A 172 -12.68 7.48 -4.37
N LEU A 173 -12.02 8.50 -3.82
CA LEU A 173 -11.34 9.52 -4.62
C LEU A 173 -10.07 8.99 -5.30
N PHE A 174 -9.32 8.11 -4.64
CA PHE A 174 -8.13 7.49 -5.21
C PHE A 174 -8.48 6.69 -6.47
N TRP A 175 -9.49 5.82 -6.39
CA TRP A 175 -9.93 5.02 -7.54
C TRP A 175 -10.64 5.84 -8.62
N ALA A 176 -11.20 7.01 -8.27
CA ALA A 176 -11.79 7.92 -9.24
C ALA A 176 -10.78 8.47 -10.26
N ILE A 177 -9.52 8.65 -9.87
CA ILE A 177 -8.44 9.12 -10.77
C ILE A 177 -8.25 8.14 -11.93
N PHE A 178 -8.43 6.84 -11.67
CA PHE A 178 -8.30 5.78 -12.66
C PHE A 178 -9.62 5.44 -13.36
N GLY A 179 -10.70 6.19 -13.09
CA GLY A 179 -12.02 5.95 -13.68
C GLY A 179 -12.74 4.70 -13.15
N LEU A 180 -12.27 4.13 -12.04
CA LEU A 180 -12.84 2.91 -11.43
C LEU A 180 -13.91 3.20 -10.36
N SER A 181 -14.16 4.48 -10.07
CA SER A 181 -15.16 4.88 -9.06
C SER A 181 -16.55 5.05 -9.66
N GLU A 182 -17.56 4.51 -8.99
CA GLU A 182 -18.95 4.57 -9.44
C GLU A 182 -19.59 5.94 -9.16
N VAL A 183 -20.36 6.45 -10.13
CA VAL A 183 -21.18 7.66 -9.95
C VAL A 183 -22.26 7.48 -8.87
N LYS A 184 -22.70 6.22 -8.65
CA LYS A 184 -23.67 5.85 -7.61
C LYS A 184 -23.15 6.11 -6.19
N SER A 185 -21.84 6.30 -6.00
CA SER A 185 -21.24 6.67 -4.71
C SER A 185 -21.76 8.01 -4.14
N VAL A 186 -22.32 8.88 -4.99
CA VAL A 186 -22.86 10.20 -4.61
C VAL A 186 -24.35 10.13 -4.26
N VAL A 187 -25.05 9.08 -4.69
CA VAL A 187 -26.50 8.95 -4.50
C VAL A 187 -26.83 8.61 -3.03
N ILE A 188 -27.84 9.30 -2.49
CA ILE A 188 -28.38 9.09 -1.14
C ILE A 188 -29.81 8.55 -1.29
N ASN A 189 -30.24 7.66 -0.39
CA ASN A 189 -31.60 7.12 -0.40
C ASN A 189 -32.67 8.10 0.13
N TYR A 190 -32.27 9.26 0.65
CA TYR A 190 -33.17 10.31 1.14
C TYR A 190 -33.53 11.35 0.08
N LYS A 191 -34.64 12.06 0.30
CA LYS A 191 -35.11 13.16 -0.57
C LYS A 191 -34.26 14.45 -0.49
N HIS A 192 -33.09 14.42 0.17
CA HIS A 192 -32.22 15.59 0.33
C HIS A 192 -31.46 15.91 -0.96
N LYS A 193 -32.20 16.31 -2.01
CA LYS A 193 -31.68 16.49 -3.37
C LYS A 193 -30.61 17.58 -3.47
N PHE A 194 -30.67 18.58 -2.60
CA PHE A 194 -29.65 19.63 -2.53
C PHE A 194 -28.26 19.05 -2.24
N ILE A 195 -28.14 18.16 -1.24
CA ILE A 195 -26.86 17.54 -0.86
C ILE A 195 -26.35 16.63 -1.97
N GLU A 196 -27.24 15.84 -2.59
CA GLU A 196 -26.89 15.00 -3.74
C GLU A 196 -26.35 15.85 -4.91
N ASN A 197 -27.00 16.98 -5.22
CA ASN A 197 -26.57 17.90 -6.27
C ASN A 197 -25.20 18.54 -5.95
N ILE A 198 -24.98 19.01 -4.72
CA ILE A 198 -23.68 19.55 -4.29
C ILE A 198 -22.59 18.46 -4.42
N GLY A 199 -22.92 17.23 -4.05
CA GLY A 199 -22.01 16.10 -4.22
C GLY A 199 -21.63 15.84 -5.68
N TYR A 200 -22.61 15.88 -6.60
CA TYR A 200 -22.33 15.73 -8.04
C TYR A 200 -21.43 16.85 -8.56
N VAL A 201 -21.69 18.09 -8.14
CA VAL A 201 -20.88 19.24 -8.55
C VAL A 201 -19.45 19.11 -8.03
N LEU A 202 -19.27 18.85 -6.73
CA LEU A 202 -17.94 18.68 -6.14
C LEU A 202 -17.16 17.52 -6.78
N TYR A 203 -17.82 16.37 -6.97
CA TYR A 203 -17.19 15.21 -7.59
C TYR A 203 -16.86 15.46 -9.09
N GLY A 204 -17.71 16.19 -9.81
CA GLY A 204 -17.44 16.61 -11.18
C GLY A 204 -16.24 17.56 -11.28
N VAL A 205 -16.20 18.60 -10.42
CA VAL A 205 -15.09 19.56 -10.36
C VAL A 205 -13.79 18.86 -9.95
N TYR A 206 -13.84 17.91 -9.02
CA TYR A 206 -12.69 17.08 -8.67
C TYR A 206 -12.11 16.37 -9.90
N ASN A 207 -12.94 15.62 -10.64
CA ASN A 207 -12.49 14.88 -11.82
C ASN A 207 -11.88 15.79 -12.90
N VAL A 208 -12.53 16.94 -13.19
CA VAL A 208 -12.00 17.92 -14.15
C VAL A 208 -10.64 18.47 -13.68
N THR A 209 -10.54 18.81 -12.39
CA THR A 209 -9.31 19.34 -11.79
C THR A 209 -8.19 18.30 -11.84
N MET A 210 -8.47 17.04 -11.52
CA MET A 210 -7.49 15.95 -11.58
C MET A 210 -6.95 15.77 -13.01
N VAL A 211 -7.82 15.80 -14.02
CA VAL A 211 -7.39 15.71 -15.42
C VAL A 211 -6.49 16.89 -15.80
N ILE A 212 -6.83 18.12 -15.39
CA ILE A 212 -6.00 19.31 -15.66
C ILE A 212 -4.63 19.19 -14.99
N VAL A 213 -4.58 18.76 -13.72
CA VAL A 213 -3.32 18.60 -12.98
C VAL A 213 -2.43 17.54 -13.63
N LEU A 214 -3.00 16.38 -13.99
CA LEU A 214 -2.26 15.31 -14.67
C LEU A 214 -1.75 15.74 -16.05
N LEU A 215 -2.55 16.49 -16.80
CA LEU A 215 -2.16 17.00 -18.12
C LEU A 215 -1.04 18.04 -18.02
N ASN A 216 -1.12 18.96 -17.06
CA ASN A 216 -0.06 19.93 -16.80
C ASN A 216 1.25 19.26 -16.38
N MET A 217 1.16 18.20 -15.56
CA MET A 217 2.29 17.39 -15.17
C MET A 217 2.92 16.66 -16.36
N LEU A 218 2.12 16.09 -17.26
CA LEU A 218 2.60 15.45 -18.49
C LEU A 218 3.33 16.43 -19.41
N ILE A 219 2.77 17.62 -19.63
CA ILE A 219 3.40 18.67 -20.46
C ILE A 219 4.75 19.09 -19.84
N ALA A 220 4.78 19.29 -18.52
CA ALA A 220 6.02 19.66 -17.83
C ALA A 220 7.11 18.60 -17.99
N MET A 221 6.76 17.31 -17.88
CA MET A 221 7.70 16.20 -18.10
C MET A 221 8.21 16.13 -19.54
N ILE A 222 7.34 16.36 -20.53
CA ILE A 222 7.74 16.38 -21.94
C ILE A 222 8.69 17.55 -22.21
N ASN A 223 8.40 18.74 -21.67
CA ASN A 223 9.23 19.93 -21.86
C ASN A 223 10.62 19.79 -21.22
N SER A 224 10.74 19.19 -20.03
CA SER A 224 12.05 18.92 -19.43
C SER A 224 12.86 17.91 -20.26
N SER A 225 12.20 16.91 -20.84
CA SER A 225 12.86 15.96 -21.74
C SER A 225 13.35 16.60 -23.05
N PHE A 226 12.60 17.56 -23.62
CA PHE A 226 13.01 18.27 -24.84
C PHE A 226 14.22 19.19 -24.62
N GLN A 227 14.29 19.88 -23.46
CA GLN A 227 15.42 20.73 -23.11
C GLN A 227 16.73 19.98 -22.85
N GLU A 228 16.68 18.66 -22.64
CA GLU A 228 17.89 17.83 -22.49
C GLU A 228 18.47 17.36 -23.83
N ILE A 229 17.70 17.43 -24.92
CA ILE A 229 18.11 16.98 -26.26
C ILE A 229 18.74 18.15 -27.06
N GLU A 230 18.40 19.38 -26.72
CA GLU A 230 18.95 20.61 -27.31
C GLU A 230 20.22 21.09 -26.58
#